data_AF-A0A1I3CMQ7-F1
#
_entry.id   AF-A0A1I3CMQ7-F1
#
_cell.length_a   1.000
_cell.length_b   1.000
_cell.length_c   1.000
_cell.angle_alpha   90.00
_cell.angle_beta   90.00
_cell.angle_gamma   90.00
#
_symmetry.space_group_name_H-M   'P 1'
#
loop_
_entity.id
_entity.type
_entity.pdbx_description
1 polymer ?
#
loop_
_entity_poly.entity_id
_entity_poly.type
_entity_poly.pdbx_seq_one_letter_code
_entity_poly.pdbx_strand_id
1 'polypeptide(L)'
;MKNLVENLNSNLSNINFHLVNLDQAARMLIESGLLEQMTEYLPELIAFIRRTFPKDEPKMHLPEVLKYLGVSERTYYRRIADGKLIPRKWEGPDFFYPSDLEKERKESKRRGRI
;
A
#
# COMPACT_ATOMS: atom_id res chain seq x y z
N MET A 1 -15.08 4.29 -49.65
CA MET A 1 -13.66 4.58 -49.36
C MET A 1 -13.41 6.03 -48.94
N LYS A 2 -13.91 7.05 -49.66
CA LYS A 2 -13.70 8.48 -49.29
C LYS A 2 -14.10 8.83 -47.85
N ASN A 3 -15.31 8.46 -47.41
CA ASN A 3 -15.78 8.77 -46.05
C ASN A 3 -14.96 8.09 -44.94
N LEU A 4 -14.36 6.92 -45.21
CA LEU A 4 -13.50 6.23 -44.25
C LEU A 4 -12.16 6.99 -44.10
N VAL A 5 -11.59 7.45 -45.22
CA VAL A 5 -10.35 8.22 -45.22
C VAL A 5 -10.53 9.58 -44.55
N GLU A 6 -11.66 10.26 -44.79
CA GLU A 6 -12.00 11.52 -44.11
C GLU A 6 -12.16 11.35 -42.59
N ASN A 7 -12.85 10.28 -42.15
CA ASN A 7 -12.97 9.97 -40.72
C ASN A 7 -11.61 9.66 -40.08
N LEU A 8 -10.74 8.91 -40.75
CA LEU A 8 -9.40 8.63 -40.24
C LEU A 8 -8.55 9.90 -40.13
N ASN A 9 -8.61 10.80 -41.10
CA ASN A 9 -7.89 12.07 -41.06
C ASN A 9 -8.41 12.99 -39.95
N SER A 10 -9.72 13.02 -39.72
CA SER A 10 -10.31 13.76 -38.59
C SER A 10 -9.83 13.22 -37.24
N ASN A 11 -9.84 11.89 -37.08
CA ASN A 11 -9.35 11.24 -35.86
C ASN A 11 -7.86 11.50 -35.63
N LEU A 12 -7.02 11.42 -36.67
CA LEU A 12 -5.60 11.72 -36.58
C LEU A 12 -5.35 13.18 -36.21
N SER A 13 -6.13 14.11 -36.76
CA SER A 13 -6.04 15.53 -36.43
C SER A 13 -6.38 15.80 -34.97
N ASN A 14 -7.43 15.15 -34.45
CA ASN A 14 -7.83 15.24 -33.04
C ASN A 14 -6.74 14.66 -32.11
N ILE A 15 -6.20 13.49 -32.46
CA ILE A 15 -5.11 12.88 -31.69
C ILE A 15 -3.90 13.82 -31.65
N ASN A 16 -3.52 14.38 -32.79
CA ASN A 16 -2.38 15.30 -32.86
C ASN A 16 -2.61 16.56 -32.02
N PHE A 17 -3.82 17.12 -32.05
CA PHE A 17 -4.19 18.25 -31.20
C PHE A 17 -4.02 17.93 -29.70
N HIS A 18 -4.50 16.77 -29.25
CA HIS A 18 -4.34 16.36 -27.86
C HIS A 18 -2.87 16.11 -27.47
N LEU A 19 -2.08 15.52 -28.37
CA LEU A 19 -0.66 15.28 -28.12
C LEU A 19 0.14 16.59 -27.98
N VAL A 20 -0.16 17.60 -28.80
CA VAL A 20 0.49 18.92 -28.69
C VAL A 20 0.15 19.59 -27.36
N ASN A 21 -1.11 19.53 -26.94
CA ASN A 21 -1.52 20.09 -25.65
C ASN A 21 -0.85 19.36 -24.46
N LEU A 22 -0.70 18.04 -24.55
CA LEU A 22 0.01 17.25 -23.54
C LEU A 22 1.51 17.60 -23.49
N ASP A 23 2.17 17.77 -24.64
CA ASP A 23 3.57 18.20 -24.71
C ASP A 23 3.76 19.58 -24.08
N GLN A 24 2.87 20.53 -24.39
CA GLN A 24 2.91 21.87 -23.83
C GLN A 24 2.71 21.86 -22.30
N ALA A 25 1.73 21.10 -21.81
CA ALA A 25 1.50 20.96 -20.37
C ALA A 25 2.70 20.31 -19.67
N ALA A 26 3.30 19.28 -20.27
CA ALA A 26 4.48 18.61 -19.73
C ALA A 26 5.68 19.57 -19.65
N ARG A 27 5.92 20.38 -20.68
CA ARG A 27 6.97 21.42 -20.67
C ARG A 27 6.74 22.44 -19.58
N MET A 28 5.52 22.95 -19.44
CA MET A 28 5.19 23.93 -18.38
C MET A 28 5.43 23.35 -16.98
N LEU A 29 5.10 22.08 -16.75
CA LEU A 29 5.36 21.41 -15.47
C LEU A 29 6.85 21.26 -15.17
N ILE A 30 7.66 20.97 -16.18
CA ILE A 30 9.12 20.85 -16.06
C ILE A 30 9.75 22.24 -15.86
N GLU A 31 9.39 23.22 -16.67
CA GLU A 31 9.98 24.57 -16.65
C GLU A 31 9.59 25.36 -15.39
N SER A 32 8.40 25.11 -14.83
CA SER A 32 7.97 25.78 -13.59
C SER A 32 8.72 25.30 -12.35
N GLY A 33 9.45 24.18 -12.42
CA GLY A 33 10.09 23.57 -11.26
C GLY A 33 9.09 23.00 -10.24
N LEU A 34 7.80 22.93 -10.60
CA LEU A 34 6.73 22.52 -9.70
C LEU A 34 6.89 21.07 -9.27
N LEU A 35 7.38 20.19 -10.16
CA LEU A 35 7.60 18.79 -9.85
C LEU A 35 8.74 18.60 -8.84
N GLU A 36 9.80 19.40 -8.95
CA GLU A 36 10.94 19.46 -8.02
C GLU A 36 10.49 19.97 -6.65
N GLN A 37 9.70 21.05 -6.62
CA GLN A 37 9.13 21.56 -5.37
C GLN A 37 8.20 20.53 -4.71
N MET A 38 7.33 19.89 -5.49
CA MET A 38 6.45 18.85 -4.96
C MET A 38 7.27 17.67 -4.41
N THR A 39 8.33 17.25 -5.09
CA THR A 39 9.19 16.15 -4.62
C THR A 39 9.93 16.47 -3.33
N GLU A 40 10.21 17.73 -3.04
CA GLU A 40 10.78 18.16 -1.75
C GLU A 40 9.81 17.95 -0.58
N TYR A 41 8.52 18.23 -0.78
CA TYR A 41 7.49 18.09 0.27
C TYR A 41 6.84 16.69 0.32
N LEU A 42 7.01 15.86 -0.72
CA LEU A 42 6.44 14.51 -0.76
C LEU A 42 6.87 13.62 0.42
N PRO A 43 8.14 13.59 0.87
CA PRO A 43 8.54 12.78 2.03
C PRO A 43 7.81 13.16 3.31
N GLU A 44 7.64 14.46 3.57
CA GLU A 44 6.95 14.96 4.76
C GLU A 44 5.46 14.64 4.70
N LEU A 45 4.82 14.82 3.54
CA LEU A 45 3.42 14.45 3.33
C LEU A 45 3.21 12.95 3.48
N ILE A 46 4.10 12.12 2.94
CA ILE A 46 4.03 10.66 3.09
C ILE A 46 4.22 10.27 4.56
N ALA A 47 5.16 10.88 5.28
CA ALA A 47 5.38 10.62 6.70
C ALA A 47 4.18 11.05 7.54
N PHE A 48 3.60 12.22 7.24
CA PHE A 48 2.39 12.73 7.88
C PHE A 48 1.20 11.80 7.63
N ILE A 49 0.95 11.40 6.39
CA ILE A 49 -0.14 10.48 6.04
C ILE A 49 0.04 9.15 6.75
N ARG A 50 1.25 8.56 6.76
CA ARG A 50 1.53 7.31 7.48
C ARG A 50 1.33 7.42 8.99
N ARG A 51 1.59 8.60 9.58
CA ARG A 51 1.41 8.84 11.02
C ARG A 51 -0.05 9.04 11.38
N THR A 52 -0.78 9.80 10.57
CA THR A 52 -2.17 10.19 10.81
C THR A 52 -3.14 9.08 10.41
N PHE A 53 -2.82 8.35 9.36
CA PHE A 53 -3.55 7.21 8.84
C PHE A 53 -2.61 6.02 8.79
N PRO A 54 -2.50 5.26 9.91
CA PRO A 54 -1.82 3.98 9.89
C PRO A 54 -2.40 3.16 8.72
N LYS A 55 -1.53 2.47 7.99
CA LYS A 55 -1.93 1.62 6.87
C LYS A 55 -3.11 0.76 7.34
N ASP A 56 -4.20 0.71 6.56
CA ASP A 56 -5.32 -0.20 6.83
C ASP A 56 -4.76 -1.63 6.80
N GLU A 57 -4.41 -2.10 7.99
CA GLU A 57 -3.84 -3.40 8.20
C GLU A 57 -5.00 -4.39 8.30
N PRO A 58 -4.99 -5.49 7.53
CA PRO A 58 -6.06 -6.48 7.63
C PRO A 58 -6.05 -7.07 9.05
N LYS A 59 -7.24 -7.18 9.65
CA LYS A 59 -7.41 -7.90 10.91
C LYS A 59 -7.06 -9.37 10.66
N MET A 60 -6.20 -9.91 11.49
CA MET A 60 -5.83 -11.31 11.48
C MET A 60 -6.48 -12.04 12.65
N HIS A 61 -7.27 -13.06 12.34
CA HIS A 61 -7.85 -13.96 13.33
C HIS A 61 -6.97 -15.20 13.51
N LEU A 62 -7.29 -16.03 14.50
CA LEU A 62 -6.45 -17.16 14.93
C LEU A 62 -5.83 -17.98 13.78
N PRO A 63 -6.58 -18.49 12.78
CA PRO A 63 -5.98 -19.30 11.71
C PRO A 63 -4.90 -18.55 10.91
N GLU A 64 -5.13 -17.26 10.67
CA GLU A 64 -4.19 -16.39 9.96
C GLU A 64 -2.96 -16.11 10.80
N VAL A 65 -3.13 -15.88 12.12
CA VAL A 65 -2.03 -15.68 13.07
C VAL A 65 -1.13 -16.91 13.13
N LEU A 66 -1.71 -18.12 13.19
CA LEU A 66 -0.95 -19.38 13.22
C LEU A 66 -0.12 -19.55 11.94
N LYS A 67 -0.75 -19.32 10.77
CA LYS A 67 -0.07 -19.35 9.47
C LYS A 67 1.01 -18.27 9.36
N TYR A 68 0.72 -17.06 9.86
CA TYR A 68 1.63 -15.92 9.82
C TYR A 68 2.86 -16.16 10.69
N LEU A 69 2.71 -16.75 11.88
CA LEU A 69 3.84 -17.01 12.77
C LEU A 69 4.52 -18.36 12.54
N GLY A 70 3.90 -19.27 11.76
CA GLY A 70 4.37 -20.65 11.59
C GLY A 70 4.36 -21.43 12.90
N VAL A 71 3.27 -21.30 13.68
CA VAL A 71 3.16 -21.91 15.02
C VAL A 71 1.89 -22.72 15.18
N SER A 72 1.93 -23.71 16.06
CA SER A 72 0.74 -24.46 16.47
C SER A 72 -0.14 -23.64 17.41
N GLU A 73 -1.42 -23.99 17.47
CA GLU A 73 -2.41 -23.39 18.36
C GLU A 73 -2.00 -23.45 19.85
N ARG A 74 -1.43 -24.58 20.28
CA ARG A 74 -0.85 -24.70 21.63
C ARG A 74 0.25 -23.67 21.90
N THR A 75 1.12 -23.42 20.91
CA THR A 75 2.19 -22.43 21.03
C THR A 75 1.62 -21.02 21.08
N TYR A 76 0.56 -20.75 20.32
CA TYR A 76 -0.17 -19.49 20.36
C TYR A 76 -0.73 -19.23 21.77
N TYR A 77 -1.54 -20.13 22.33
CA TYR A 77 -2.14 -19.91 23.66
C TYR A 77 -1.09 -19.79 24.77
N ARG A 78 0.02 -20.55 24.69
CA ARG A 78 1.13 -20.36 25.63
C ARG A 78 1.72 -18.94 25.54
N ARG A 79 1.90 -18.39 24.33
CA ARG A 79 2.41 -17.03 24.15
C ARG A 79 1.44 -15.95 24.62
N ILE A 80 0.13 -16.22 24.52
CA ILE A 80 -0.90 -15.35 25.11
C ILE A 80 -0.78 -15.36 26.64
N ALA A 81 -0.66 -16.54 27.26
CA ALA A 81 -0.49 -16.68 28.71
C ALA A 81 0.81 -16.03 29.21
N ASP A 82 1.91 -16.15 28.43
CA ASP A 82 3.20 -15.52 28.72
C ASP A 82 3.21 -14.00 28.44
N GLY A 83 2.12 -13.42 27.92
CA GLY A 83 2.01 -12.00 27.55
C GLY A 83 2.82 -11.58 26.30
N LYS A 84 3.36 -12.54 25.54
CA LYS A 84 4.13 -12.29 24.30
C LYS A 84 3.25 -11.97 23.11
N LEU A 85 2.02 -12.49 23.12
CA LEU A 85 0.97 -12.11 22.19
C LEU A 85 -0.14 -11.45 23.01
N ILE A 86 -0.58 -10.27 22.57
CA ILE A 86 -1.65 -9.51 23.23
C ILE A 86 -2.73 -9.23 22.19
N PRO A 87 -3.82 -10.01 22.18
CA PRO A 87 -4.90 -9.83 21.21
C PRO A 87 -5.62 -8.51 21.47
N ARG A 88 -6.03 -7.86 20.38
CA ARG A 88 -6.94 -6.71 20.47
C ARG A 88 -8.35 -7.22 20.64
N LYS A 89 -9.08 -6.64 21.59
CA LYS A 89 -10.49 -6.93 21.85
C LYS A 89 -11.36 -5.93 21.09
N TRP A 90 -12.39 -6.43 20.43
CA TRP A 90 -13.51 -5.65 19.89
C TRP A 90 -14.81 -6.40 20.21
N GLU A 91 -15.97 -5.87 19.83
CA GLU A 91 -17.28 -6.56 19.87
C GLU A 91 -17.31 -7.81 18.96
N GLY A 92 -16.43 -8.79 19.20
CA GLY A 92 -16.20 -9.96 18.36
C GLY A 92 -14.98 -10.78 18.80
N PRO A 93 -14.55 -11.75 17.98
CA PRO A 93 -13.39 -12.57 18.27
C PRO A 93 -12.10 -11.74 18.37
N ASP A 94 -11.19 -12.21 19.21
CA ASP A 94 -9.83 -11.67 19.31
C ASP A 94 -9.16 -11.60 17.93
N PHE A 95 -8.43 -10.50 17.70
CA PHE A 95 -7.70 -10.28 16.45
C PHE A 95 -6.37 -9.57 16.69
N PHE A 96 -5.53 -9.59 15.68
CA PHE A 96 -4.25 -8.90 15.64
C PHE A 96 -4.12 -8.12 14.34
N TYR A 97 -3.39 -7.02 14.37
CA TYR A 97 -2.81 -6.46 13.17
C TYR A 97 -1.40 -7.04 12.94
N PRO A 98 -0.89 -7.12 11.69
CA PRO A 98 0.48 -7.55 11.42
C PRO A 98 1.54 -6.84 12.26
N SER A 99 1.36 -5.54 12.49
CA SER A 99 2.21 -4.73 13.37
C SER A 99 2.30 -5.26 14.81
N ASP A 100 1.21 -5.80 15.36
CA ASP A 100 1.18 -6.41 16.70
C ASP A 100 2.05 -7.67 16.79
N LEU A 101 2.25 -8.35 15.64
CA LEU A 101 2.97 -9.62 15.55
C LEU A 101 4.43 -9.48 15.12
N GLU A 102 4.91 -8.28 14.80
CA GLU A 102 6.20 -8.05 14.15
C GLU A 102 7.39 -8.65 14.93
N LYS A 103 7.40 -8.49 16.26
CA LYS A 103 8.45 -9.05 17.13
C LYS A 103 8.47 -10.57 17.07
N GLU A 104 7.30 -11.20 17.18
CA GLU A 104 7.16 -12.66 17.15
C GLU A 104 7.38 -13.24 15.75
N ARG A 105 7.05 -12.49 14.69
CA ARG A 105 7.35 -12.82 13.30
C ARG A 105 8.86 -12.84 13.08
N LYS A 106 9.60 -11.83 13.56
CA LYS A 106 11.08 -11.81 13.52
C LYS A 106 11.67 -12.99 14.26
N GLU A 107 11.16 -13.31 15.43
CA GLU A 107 11.64 -14.46 16.21
C GLU A 107 11.34 -15.79 15.52
N SER A 108 10.18 -15.94 14.88
CA SER A 108 9.87 -17.13 14.08
C SER A 108 10.79 -17.28 12.86
N LYS A 109 11.13 -16.19 12.15
CA LYS A 109 12.15 -16.19 11.08
C LYS A 109 13.52 -16.60 11.62
N ARG A 110 13.95 -16.02 12.74
CA ARG A 110 15.24 -16.36 13.38
C ARG A 110 15.36 -17.84 13.75
N ARG A 111 14.23 -18.47 14.09
CA ARG A 111 14.15 -19.91 14.40
C ARG A 111 13.87 -20.81 13.19
N GLY A 112 13.73 -20.26 11.99
CA GLY A 112 13.48 -21.02 10.75
C GLY A 112 12.10 -21.67 10.67
N ARG A 113 11.07 -21.10 11.34
CA ARG A 113 9.69 -21.61 11.24
C ARG A 113 8.96 -21.14 9.98
N ILE A 114 9.46 -20.05 9.41
CA ILE A 114 8.93 -19.29 8.27
C ILE A 114 10.09 -18.66 7.51
#